data_AF-A0A3D9AH75-F1
#
_entry.id   AF-A0A3D9AH75-F1
#
_cell.length_a   1.000
_cell.length_b   1.000
_cell.length_c   1.000
_cell.angle_alpha   90.00
_cell.angle_beta   90.00
_cell.angle_gamma   90.00
#
_symmetry.space_group_name_H-M   'P 1'
#
loop_
_entity.id
_entity.type
_entity.pdbx_description
1 polymer ?
#
loop_
_entity_poly.entity_id
_entity_poly.type
_entity_poly.pdbx_seq_one_letter_code
_entity_poly.pdbx_strand_id
1 'polypeptide(L)'
;MKLITRIVIAIFSLIILSNCKEKLLQPISFFENYDLNSGKYKLEAYQVEGKIIDDYKKFYIDDPEVLNKMKKQWVFKYKSEVMPCGFGYELHLIKDNKIIKKTLVNIDCEYMEGWIYFPKEYLTDHKNHFKRIK
;
A
#
# COMPACT_ATOMS: atom_id res chain seq x y z
N MET A 1 -22.06 -6.85 -43.96
CA MET A 1 -22.11 -7.22 -42.52
C MET A 1 -23.55 -7.05 -42.04
N LYS A 2 -24.18 -8.10 -41.51
CA LYS A 2 -25.59 -8.06 -41.08
C LYS A 2 -25.76 -7.10 -39.88
N LEU A 3 -26.91 -6.44 -39.77
CA LEU A 3 -27.23 -5.49 -38.70
C LEU A 3 -26.96 -6.06 -37.30
N ILE A 4 -27.28 -7.34 -37.11
CA ILE A 4 -27.07 -8.09 -35.86
C ILE A 4 -25.57 -8.14 -35.50
N THR A 5 -24.69 -8.37 -36.48
CA THR A 5 -23.24 -8.42 -36.26
C THR A 5 -22.69 -7.05 -35.82
N ARG A 6 -23.24 -5.95 -36.36
CA ARG A 6 -22.86 -4.58 -35.95
C ARG A 6 -23.27 -4.29 -34.50
N ILE A 7 -24.47 -4.72 -34.09
CA ILE A 7 -24.98 -4.54 -32.73
C ILE A 7 -24.14 -5.33 -31.72
N VAL A 8 -23.80 -6.59 -32.03
CA VAL A 8 -22.98 -7.43 -31.13
C VAL A 8 -21.58 -6.83 -30.93
N ILE A 9 -20.94 -6.35 -31.99
CA ILE A 9 -19.61 -5.70 -31.90
C ILE A 9 -19.69 -4.40 -31.08
N ALA A 10 -20.76 -3.61 -31.23
CA ALA A 10 -20.95 -2.39 -30.47
C ALA A 10 -21.13 -2.67 -28.96
N ILE A 11 -21.94 -3.68 -28.61
CA ILE A 11 -22.15 -4.10 -27.21
C ILE A 11 -20.85 -4.62 -26.59
N PHE A 12 -20.11 -5.47 -27.32
CA PHE A 12 -18.85 -6.03 -26.81
C PHE A 12 -17.80 -4.94 -26.61
N SER A 13 -17.70 -3.99 -27.54
CA SER A 13 -16.83 -2.80 -27.41
C SER A 13 -17.21 -1.95 -26.19
N LEU A 14 -18.51 -1.77 -25.91
CA LEU A 14 -18.99 -0.99 -24.76
C LEU A 14 -18.60 -1.65 -23.41
N ILE A 15 -18.71 -2.99 -23.34
CA ILE A 15 -18.34 -3.78 -22.14
C ILE A 15 -16.84 -3.73 -21.87
N ILE A 16 -16.01 -3.78 -22.92
CA ILE A 16 -14.55 -3.69 -22.75
C ILE A 16 -14.14 -2.29 -22.26
N LEU A 17 -14.80 -1.23 -22.76
CA LEU A 17 -14.49 0.15 -22.40
C LEU A 17 -14.93 0.52 -20.97
N SER A 18 -16.02 -0.04 -20.45
CA SER A 18 -16.45 0.21 -19.06
C SER A 18 -15.51 -0.43 -18.04
N ASN A 19 -14.97 -1.62 -18.34
CA ASN A 19 -14.19 -2.41 -17.40
C ASN A 19 -12.77 -1.83 -17.11
N CYS A 20 -12.24 -0.99 -18.01
CA CYS A 20 -10.92 -0.36 -17.81
C CYS A 20 -10.96 0.84 -16.85
N LYS A 21 -12.08 1.56 -16.75
CA LYS A 21 -12.20 2.74 -15.87
C LYS A 21 -12.35 2.38 -14.39
N GLU A 22 -13.00 1.27 -14.07
CA GLU A 22 -13.26 0.88 -12.68
C GLU A 22 -11.98 0.55 -11.89
N LYS A 23 -10.97 -0.06 -12.53
CA LYS A 23 -9.73 -0.46 -11.83
C LYS A 23 -8.91 0.72 -11.27
N LEU A 24 -8.98 1.89 -11.89
CA LEU A 24 -8.27 3.09 -11.40
C LEU A 24 -9.00 3.78 -10.24
N LEU A 25 -10.25 3.40 -9.96
CA LEU A 25 -11.08 4.00 -8.91
C LEU A 25 -11.18 3.12 -7.66
N GLN A 26 -10.82 1.85 -7.74
CA GLN A 26 -10.88 0.97 -6.58
C GLN A 26 -9.75 1.32 -5.59
N PRO A 27 -10.07 1.43 -4.29
CA PRO A 27 -9.07 1.72 -3.29
C PRO A 27 -8.08 0.56 -3.17
N ILE A 28 -6.80 0.88 -3.02
CA ILE A 28 -5.73 -0.11 -2.87
C ILE A 28 -5.52 -0.35 -1.37
N SER A 29 -5.53 -1.60 -0.91
CA SER A 29 -5.21 -1.92 0.49
C SER A 29 -3.88 -2.66 0.62
N PHE A 30 -3.02 -2.19 1.52
CA PHE A 30 -1.76 -2.91 1.79
C PHE A 30 -2.02 -4.23 2.52
N PHE A 31 -2.99 -4.25 3.44
CA PHE A 31 -3.28 -5.39 4.30
C PHE A 31 -4.46 -6.25 3.81
N GLU A 32 -4.76 -6.21 2.51
CA GLU A 32 -5.89 -6.94 1.92
C GLU A 32 -5.79 -8.44 2.22
N ASN A 33 -6.91 -9.05 2.62
CA ASN A 33 -7.05 -10.50 2.86
C ASN A 33 -6.18 -11.10 3.98
N TYR A 34 -5.51 -10.29 4.82
CA TYR A 34 -4.74 -10.80 5.97
C TYR A 34 -5.51 -10.69 7.30
N ASP A 35 -5.56 -11.77 8.07
CA ASP A 35 -6.09 -11.79 9.44
C ASP A 35 -5.01 -11.40 10.46
N LEU A 36 -4.94 -10.11 10.75
CA LEU A 36 -3.94 -9.53 11.66
C LEU A 36 -4.22 -9.83 13.13
N ASN A 37 -5.38 -10.41 13.47
CA ASN A 37 -5.71 -10.80 14.86
C ASN A 37 -4.97 -12.06 15.31
N SER A 38 -4.42 -12.84 14.38
CA SER A 38 -3.73 -14.10 14.68
C SER A 38 -2.43 -13.95 15.49
N GLY A 39 -1.90 -12.73 15.64
CA GLY A 39 -0.62 -12.47 16.33
C GLY A 39 0.62 -12.96 15.57
N LYS A 40 0.44 -13.49 14.36
CA LYS A 40 1.53 -14.05 13.53
C LYS A 40 2.18 -13.03 12.61
N TYR A 41 1.63 -11.81 12.58
CA TYR A 41 2.03 -10.77 11.64
C TYR A 41 2.88 -9.72 12.32
N LYS A 42 3.84 -9.19 11.55
CA LYS A 42 4.66 -8.06 11.92
C LYS A 42 4.86 -7.19 10.69
N LEU A 43 4.72 -5.87 10.84
CA LEU A 43 5.17 -4.91 9.84
C LEU A 43 6.58 -4.46 10.22
N GLU A 44 7.55 -4.70 9.35
CA GLU A 44 8.91 -4.19 9.51
C GLU A 44 9.13 -3.01 8.54
N ALA A 45 9.97 -2.07 8.94
CA ALA A 45 10.37 -0.94 8.15
C ALA A 45 11.88 -0.77 8.21
N TYR A 46 12.51 -0.65 7.05
CA TYR A 46 13.94 -0.50 6.87
C TYR A 46 14.22 0.78 6.11
N GLN A 47 15.00 1.69 6.69
CA GLN A 47 15.45 2.88 5.99
C GLN A 47 16.29 2.47 4.78
N VAL A 48 15.97 3.07 3.62
CA VAL A 48 16.73 2.93 2.37
C VAL A 48 17.56 4.19 2.16
N GLU A 49 16.89 5.34 2.00
CA GLU A 49 17.52 6.65 1.81
C GLU A 49 16.74 7.75 2.56
N GLY A 50 17.14 9.02 2.42
CA GLY A 50 16.34 10.15 2.88
C GLY A 50 16.17 10.28 4.39
N LYS A 51 15.10 11.01 4.79
CA LYS A 51 14.85 11.40 6.17
C LYS A 51 14.34 10.22 7.00
N ILE A 52 14.91 10.08 8.19
CA ILE A 52 14.52 9.06 9.17
C ILE A 52 13.33 9.60 9.99
N ILE A 53 12.38 8.72 10.33
CA ILE A 53 11.35 9.02 11.32
C ILE A 53 12.03 9.08 12.69
N ASP A 54 12.25 10.29 13.19
CA ASP A 54 13.02 10.55 14.40
C ASP A 54 14.41 9.88 14.31
N ASP A 55 14.66 8.78 15.03
CA ASP A 55 15.90 8.00 15.00
C ASP A 55 15.69 6.52 14.61
N TYR A 56 14.53 6.17 14.06
CA TYR A 56 14.16 4.81 13.71
C TYR A 56 14.63 4.42 12.31
N LYS A 57 15.89 3.96 12.19
CA LYS A 57 16.43 3.39 10.95
C LYS A 57 15.80 2.04 10.58
N LYS A 58 15.54 1.21 11.59
CA LYS A 58 14.93 -0.11 11.44
C LYS A 58 13.99 -0.33 12.60
N PHE A 59 12.73 -0.64 12.30
CA PHE A 59 11.73 -0.84 13.33
C PHE A 59 10.65 -1.81 12.88
N TYR A 60 9.85 -2.26 13.84
CA TYR A 60 8.71 -3.10 13.57
C TYR A 60 7.53 -2.82 14.49
N ILE A 61 6.37 -3.27 14.05
CA ILE A 61 5.10 -3.26 14.79
C ILE A 61 4.50 -4.66 14.66
N ASP A 62 4.19 -5.29 15.79
CA ASP A 62 3.63 -6.64 15.90
C ASP A 62 2.36 -6.69 16.77
N ASP A 63 1.94 -5.55 17.33
CA ASP A 63 0.71 -5.43 18.11
C ASP A 63 -0.52 -5.61 17.19
N PRO A 64 -1.34 -6.66 17.39
CA PRO A 64 -2.50 -6.92 16.55
C PRO A 64 -3.50 -5.77 16.49
N GLU A 65 -3.70 -5.03 17.59
CA GLU A 65 -4.64 -3.91 17.62
C GLU A 65 -4.14 -2.76 16.75
N VAL A 66 -2.84 -2.45 16.84
CA VAL A 66 -2.19 -1.42 16.03
C VAL A 66 -2.19 -1.81 14.56
N LEU A 67 -1.83 -3.05 14.25
CA LEU A 67 -1.85 -3.57 12.87
C LEU A 67 -3.26 -3.53 12.26
N ASN A 68 -4.30 -3.82 13.05
CA ASN A 68 -5.69 -3.68 12.59
C ASN A 68 -6.12 -2.21 12.40
N LYS A 69 -5.65 -1.28 13.23
CA LYS A 69 -5.85 0.16 13.02
C LYS A 69 -5.20 0.60 11.71
N MET A 70 -3.94 0.20 11.49
CA MET A 70 -3.22 0.43 10.24
C MET A 70 -3.98 -0.17 9.05
N LYS A 71 -4.46 -1.41 9.14
CA LYS A 71 -5.27 -2.05 8.07
C LYS A 71 -6.49 -1.24 7.67
N LYS A 72 -7.19 -0.63 8.62
CA LYS A 72 -8.37 0.21 8.34
C LYS A 72 -7.97 1.56 7.71
N GLN A 73 -6.84 2.11 8.15
CA GLN A 73 -6.32 3.40 7.68
C GLN A 73 -5.66 3.28 6.29
N TRP A 74 -4.89 2.21 6.05
CA TRP A 74 -4.05 1.97 4.87
C TRP A 74 -4.88 1.48 3.68
N VAL A 75 -5.78 2.35 3.28
CA VAL A 75 -6.65 2.28 2.12
C VAL A 75 -6.31 3.49 1.27
N PHE A 76 -5.68 3.24 0.13
CA PHE A 76 -5.00 4.24 -0.66
C PHE A 76 -5.70 4.53 -1.98
N LYS A 77 -5.30 5.64 -2.59
CA LYS A 77 -5.67 6.04 -3.95
C LYS A 77 -4.41 6.16 -4.80
N TYR A 78 -4.58 6.06 -6.11
CA TYR A 78 -3.51 6.41 -7.03
C TYR A 78 -3.17 7.90 -6.93
N LYS A 79 -1.87 8.20 -7.03
CA LYS A 79 -1.31 9.56 -7.06
C LYS A 79 -1.13 9.96 -8.52
N SER A 80 -1.85 10.99 -8.97
CA SER A 80 -1.83 11.47 -10.37
C SER A 80 -0.56 12.24 -10.72
N GLU A 81 0.07 12.87 -9.73
CA GLU A 81 1.28 13.66 -9.90
C GLU A 81 2.45 12.98 -9.18
N VAL A 82 3.44 12.51 -9.94
CA VAL A 82 4.63 11.86 -9.41
C VAL A 82 5.82 12.77 -9.67
N MET A 83 6.34 13.39 -8.61
CA MET A 83 7.64 14.04 -8.66
C MET A 83 8.73 12.97 -8.51
N PRO A 84 9.91 13.14 -9.15
CA PRO A 84 11.05 12.24 -8.95
C PRO A 84 11.54 12.38 -7.52
N CYS A 85 11.03 11.52 -6.64
CA CYS A 85 11.43 11.40 -5.26
C CYS A 85 11.96 9.97 -5.06
N GLY A 86 13.11 9.83 -4.39
CA GLY A 86 13.63 8.52 -3.99
C GLY A 86 12.73 7.86 -2.94
N PHE A 87 13.14 6.73 -2.36
CA PHE A 87 12.37 6.06 -1.31
C PHE A 87 13.05 6.16 0.04
N GLY A 88 12.26 6.47 1.08
CA GLY A 88 12.75 6.61 2.44
C GLY A 88 12.86 5.28 3.16
N TYR A 89 11.83 4.45 3.03
CA TYR A 89 11.72 3.17 3.72
C TYR A 89 11.25 2.06 2.79
N GLU A 90 11.76 0.86 3.01
CA GLU A 90 11.18 -0.38 2.54
C GLU A 90 10.35 -1.01 3.68
N LEU A 91 9.08 -1.28 3.40
CA LEU A 91 8.15 -1.87 4.34
C LEU A 91 7.93 -3.34 4.00
N HIS A 92 8.06 -4.24 4.98
CA HIS A 92 7.82 -5.67 4.83
C HIS A 92 6.68 -6.11 5.74
N LEU A 93 5.65 -6.72 5.16
CA LEU A 93 4.71 -7.51 5.95
C LEU A 93 5.26 -8.91 6.12
N ILE A 94 5.51 -9.29 7.36
CA ILE A 94 6.03 -10.59 7.76
C ILE A 94 4.90 -11.43 8.33
N LYS A 95 4.84 -12.72 7.98
CA LYS A 95 4.02 -13.73 8.64
C LYS A 95 4.87 -14.94 8.96
N ASP A 96 4.86 -15.41 10.21
CA ASP A 96 5.63 -16.59 10.63
C ASP A 96 7.11 -16.52 10.18
N ASN A 97 7.74 -15.35 10.35
CA ASN A 97 9.11 -15.01 9.93
C ASN A 97 9.40 -15.04 8.41
N LYS A 98 8.37 -15.04 7.56
CA LYS A 98 8.52 -14.93 6.11
C LYS A 98 7.95 -13.61 5.61
N ILE A 99 8.69 -12.94 4.72
CA ILE A 99 8.17 -11.77 4.00
C ILE A 99 7.07 -12.25 3.06
N ILE A 100 5.85 -11.76 3.26
CA ILE A 100 4.69 -12.08 2.42
C ILE A 100 4.27 -10.92 1.51
N LYS A 101 4.69 -9.69 1.84
CA LYS A 101 4.48 -8.50 1.01
C LYS A 101 5.58 -7.48 1.30
N LYS A 102 5.98 -6.73 0.27
CA LYS A 102 6.91 -5.61 0.40
C LYS A 102 6.46 -4.42 -0.42
N THR A 103 6.91 -3.23 -0.04
CA THR A 103 6.75 -2.00 -0.82
C THR A 103 7.79 -0.97 -0.41
N LEU A 104 8.01 0.03 -1.24
CA LEU A 104 8.82 1.19 -0.92
C LEU A 104 7.94 2.41 -0.69
N VAL A 105 8.27 3.21 0.32
CA VAL A 105 7.56 4.45 0.64
C VAL A 105 8.52 5.62 0.80
N ASN A 106 8.09 6.78 0.35
CA ASN A 106 8.66 8.07 0.69
C ASN A 106 7.63 8.84 1.51
N ILE A 107 7.96 9.02 2.79
CA ILE A 107 7.07 9.64 3.78
C ILE A 107 6.98 11.15 3.55
N ASP A 108 8.08 11.80 3.14
CA ASP A 108 8.09 13.27 2.94
C ASP A 108 7.38 13.66 1.64
N CYS A 109 7.44 12.81 0.61
CA CYS A 109 6.73 13.03 -0.66
C CYS A 109 5.35 12.38 -0.70
N GLU A 110 4.93 11.76 0.41
CA GLU A 110 3.67 11.05 0.59
C GLU A 110 3.38 10.07 -0.57
N TYR A 111 4.31 9.18 -0.79
CA TYR A 111 4.38 8.33 -1.98
C TYR A 111 4.71 6.90 -1.61
N MET A 112 4.05 5.95 -2.26
CA MET A 112 4.34 4.53 -2.21
C MET A 112 4.52 4.00 -3.64
N GLU A 113 5.39 3.00 -3.77
CA GLU A 113 5.63 2.28 -5.02
C GLU A 113 4.30 1.88 -5.71
N GLY A 114 4.27 1.99 -7.04
CA GLY A 114 3.04 1.74 -7.82
C GLY A 114 2.16 2.99 -8.00
N TRP A 115 2.72 4.17 -7.75
CA TRP A 115 2.06 5.47 -7.95
C TRP A 115 0.88 5.65 -7.00
N ILE A 116 1.13 5.32 -5.73
CA ILE A 116 0.13 5.30 -4.68
C ILE A 116 0.38 6.47 -3.75
N TYR A 117 -0.67 7.19 -3.38
CA TYR A 117 -0.59 8.22 -2.36
C TYR A 117 -0.45 7.56 -0.98
N PHE A 118 0.62 7.89 -0.25
CA PHE A 118 0.89 7.34 1.08
C PHE A 118 1.04 8.50 2.07
N PRO A 119 -0.03 8.86 2.81
CA PRO A 119 0.04 9.95 3.77
C PRO A 119 1.12 9.67 4.81
N LYS A 120 1.87 10.70 5.20
CA LYS A 120 2.95 10.55 6.18
C LYS A 120 2.46 9.95 7.50
N GLU A 121 1.30 10.40 7.93
CA GLU A 121 0.64 10.07 9.19
C GLU A 121 0.33 8.58 9.29
N TYR A 122 0.17 7.90 8.15
CA TYR A 122 -0.15 6.47 8.10
C TYR A 122 0.94 5.62 8.73
N LEU A 123 2.18 6.09 8.74
CA LEU A 123 3.26 5.45 9.47
C LEU A 123 3.59 6.20 10.77
N THR A 124 3.65 7.53 10.75
CA THR A 124 4.17 8.30 11.89
C THR A 124 3.22 8.34 13.09
N ASP A 125 1.91 8.19 12.91
CA ASP A 125 0.95 8.19 14.04
C ASP A 125 1.12 6.97 14.96
N HIS A 126 1.76 5.92 14.45
CA HIS A 126 2.00 4.69 15.20
C HIS A 126 3.40 4.63 15.81
N LYS A 127 4.16 5.73 15.80
CA LYS A 127 5.56 5.74 16.25
C LYS A 127 5.79 5.27 17.69
N ASN A 128 4.81 5.48 18.56
CA ASN A 128 4.88 5.04 19.96
C ASN A 128 4.80 3.50 20.11
N HIS A 129 4.44 2.79 19.04
CA HIS A 129 4.40 1.34 18.98
C HIS A 129 5.60 0.75 18.24
N PHE A 130 6.53 1.58 17.77
CA PHE A 130 7.72 1.12 17.07
C PHE A 130 8.65 0.40 18.04
N LYS A 131 9.02 -0.83 17.68
CA LYS A 131 10.04 -1.62 18.36
C LYS A 131 11.28 -1.65 17.48
N ARG A 132 12.47 -1.43 18.06
CA ARG A 132 13.72 -1.46 17.28
C ARG A 132 14.06 -2.89 16.87
N ILE A 133 14.48 -3.05 15.62
CA ILE A 133 15.11 -4.29 15.15
C ILE A 133 16.57 -4.22 15.61
N LYS A 134 17.03 -5.26 16.31
CA LYS A 134 18.43 -5.40 16.75
C LYS A 134 19.35 -5.73 15.58
#